data_AF-A0A7X5WVD6-F1
#
_entry.id   AF-A0A7X5WVD6-F1
#
_cell.length_a   1.000
_cell.length_b   1.000
_cell.length_c   1.000
_cell.angle_alpha   90.00
_cell.angle_beta   90.00
_cell.angle_gamma   90.00
#
_symmetry.space_group_name_H-M   'P 1'
#
loop_
_entity.id
_entity.type
_entity.pdbx_description
1 polymer ?
#
loop_
_entity_poly.entity_id
_entity_poly.type
_entity_poly.pdbx_seq_one_letter_code
_entity_poly.pdbx_strand_id
1 'polypeptide(L)'
;LQGTKANLMYDLDFTHWDESHQADEWSTLVSQGYRDMTRKPVALPATDMFREQLDEFALAIRGEAEVEVGIDEAIRALAVVRAALESSSRGGQAVEMGPLLAGLGVA
;
A
#
# COMPACT_ATOMS: atom_id res chain seq x y z
N LEU A 1 7.65 2.90 8.53
CA LEU A 1 7.36 1.68 9.33
C LEU A 1 8.13 1.73 10.66
N GLN A 2 7.46 1.48 11.79
CA GLN A 2 8.11 1.35 13.11
C GLN A 2 8.16 -0.13 13.48
N GLY A 3 9.36 -0.68 13.69
CA GLY A 3 9.57 -2.09 14.00
C GLY A 3 10.29 -2.30 15.33
N THR A 4 10.27 -3.53 15.85
CA THR A 4 10.93 -3.86 17.12
C THR A 4 12.46 -3.94 17.02
N LYS A 5 12.98 -4.08 15.79
CA LYS A 5 14.42 -4.22 15.51
C LYS A 5 14.99 -3.12 14.61
N ALA A 6 14.16 -2.57 13.74
CA ALA A 6 14.54 -1.51 12.82
C ALA A 6 13.31 -0.72 12.38
N ASN A 7 13.54 0.52 11.99
CA ASN A 7 12.56 1.39 11.39
C ASN A 7 12.88 1.58 9.90
N LEU A 8 11.84 1.64 9.08
CA LEU A 8 11.95 1.92 7.65
C LEU A 8 11.32 3.26 7.33
N MET A 9 12.00 4.05 6.52
CA MET A 9 11.53 5.34 6.04
C MET A 9 11.59 5.30 4.52
N TYR A 10 10.45 5.58 3.90
CA TYR A 10 10.26 5.56 2.46
C TYR A 10 9.82 6.95 2.01
N ASP A 11 10.44 7.44 0.94
CA ASP A 11 10.06 8.67 0.25
C ASP A 11 9.97 8.37 -1.25
N LEU A 12 9.02 9.00 -1.93
CA LEU A 12 8.76 8.81 -3.36
C LEU A 12 8.38 10.14 -3.97
N ASP A 13 9.10 10.55 -5.01
CA ASP A 13 8.75 11.71 -5.81
C ASP A 13 7.59 11.36 -6.76
N PHE A 14 6.39 11.79 -6.38
CA PHE A 14 5.18 11.54 -7.15
C PHE A 14 5.14 12.25 -8.51
N THR A 15 6.07 13.18 -8.81
CA THR A 15 6.14 13.83 -10.12
C THR A 15 6.60 12.89 -11.25
N HIS A 16 7.25 11.77 -10.88
CA HIS A 16 7.68 10.70 -11.80
C HIS A 16 6.75 9.47 -11.80
N TRP A 17 5.58 9.56 -11.15
CA TRP A 17 4.67 8.43 -10.99
C TRP A 17 4.16 7.85 -12.30
N ASP A 18 3.86 8.71 -13.28
CA ASP A 18 3.34 8.29 -14.59
C ASP A 18 4.43 7.59 -15.44
N GLU A 19 5.70 7.78 -15.10
CA GLU A 19 6.85 7.08 -15.65
C GLU A 19 7.15 5.84 -14.79
N SER A 20 6.19 4.93 -14.62
CA SER A 20 6.24 3.83 -13.64
C SER A 20 7.53 3.00 -13.65
N HIS A 21 8.06 2.69 -14.83
CA HIS A 21 9.35 2.00 -15.02
C HIS A 21 10.58 2.72 -14.45
N GLN A 22 10.45 3.99 -14.05
CA GLN A 22 11.48 4.83 -13.44
C GLN A 22 11.13 5.24 -12.01
N ALA A 23 9.91 4.96 -11.52
CA ALA A 23 9.43 5.45 -10.23
C ALA A 23 10.36 5.05 -9.07
N ASP A 24 10.95 3.86 -9.12
CA ASP A 24 11.90 3.40 -8.11
C ASP A 24 13.22 4.19 -8.10
N GLU A 25 13.66 4.72 -9.25
CA GLU A 25 14.83 5.61 -9.36
C GLU A 25 14.60 6.94 -8.63
N TRP A 26 13.33 7.33 -8.51
CA TRP A 26 12.86 8.54 -7.83
C TRP A 26 12.29 8.26 -6.44
N SER A 27 12.70 7.14 -5.85
CA SER A 27 12.34 6.75 -4.50
C SER A 27 13.56 6.58 -3.61
N THR A 28 13.37 6.66 -2.30
CA THR A 28 14.38 6.27 -1.32
C THR A 28 13.77 5.38 -0.26
N LEU A 29 14.40 4.25 0.02
CA LEU A 29 14.13 3.43 1.19
C LEU A 29 15.38 3.39 2.07
N VAL A 30 15.23 3.78 3.34
CA VAL A 30 16.31 3.67 4.33
C VAL A 30 15.87 2.89 5.55
N SER A 31 16.80 2.14 6.13
CA SER A 31 16.64 1.38 7.36
C SER A 31 17.49 1.97 8.48
N GLN A 32 16.93 2.02 9.68
CA GLN A 32 17.63 2.38 10.91
C GLN A 32 17.45 1.27 11.93
N GLY A 33 18.54 0.57 12.24
CA GLY A 33 18.55 -0.47 13.27
C GLY A 33 18.33 0.08 14.68
N TYR A 34 17.91 -0.78 15.59
CA TYR A 34 17.83 -0.45 17.01
C TYR A 34 19.20 -0.04 17.54
N ARG A 35 19.31 1.18 18.09
CA ARG A 35 20.55 1.85 18.54
C ARG A 35 21.51 2.29 17.42
N ASP A 36 21.15 2.12 16.15
CA ASP A 36 21.92 2.71 15.06
C ASP A 36 21.63 4.23 15.02
N MET A 37 22.69 5.03 15.00
CA MET A 37 22.60 6.49 14.84
C MET A 37 22.48 6.92 13.38
N THR A 38 22.74 6.02 12.43
CA THR A 38 22.73 6.30 11.00
C THR A 38 21.64 5.54 10.28
N ARG A 39 21.18 6.11 9.18
CA ARG A 39 20.24 5.50 8.24
C ARG A 39 21.05 4.89 7.10
N LYS A 40 20.73 3.66 6.73
CA LYS A 40 21.41 2.93 5.65
C LYS A 40 20.42 2.72 4.50
N PRO A 41 20.80 3.01 3.24
CA PRO A 41 19.98 2.69 2.08
C PRO A 41 19.63 1.21 2.05
N VAL A 42 18.40 0.90 1.66
CA VAL A 42 17.94 -0.46 1.36
C VAL A 42 17.86 -0.56 -0.16
N ALA A 43 18.66 -1.45 -0.73
CA ALA A 43 18.59 -1.73 -2.16
C ALA A 43 17.29 -2.49 -2.46
N LEU A 44 16.52 -1.96 -3.40
CA LEU A 44 15.33 -2.60 -3.96
C LEU A 44 15.58 -2.85 -5.45
N PRO A 45 15.03 -3.94 -6.02
CA PRO A 45 15.00 -4.10 -7.46
C PRO A 45 14.09 -3.02 -8.06
N ALA A 46 14.46 -2.51 -9.23
CA ALA A 46 13.57 -1.65 -10.01
C ALA A 46 12.41 -2.48 -10.59
N THR A 47 11.23 -1.89 -10.60
CA THR A 47 9.98 -2.48 -11.07
C THR A 47 9.28 -1.54 -12.05
N ASP A 48 8.33 -2.09 -12.81
CA ASP A 48 7.38 -1.29 -13.57
C ASP A 48 5.97 -1.66 -13.08
N MET A 49 5.52 -0.97 -12.01
CA MET A 49 4.34 -1.39 -11.27
C MET A 49 3.07 -1.47 -12.12
N PHE A 50 2.90 -0.56 -13.09
CA PHE A 50 1.71 -0.58 -13.96
C PHE A 50 1.77 -1.73 -14.95
N ARG A 51 2.95 -2.00 -15.53
CA ARG A 51 3.12 -3.14 -16.41
C ARG A 51 2.91 -4.45 -15.66
N GLU A 52 3.48 -4.59 -14.47
CA GLU A 52 3.33 -5.78 -13.64
C GLU A 52 1.86 -6.07 -13.31
N GLN A 53 1.11 -5.05 -12.90
CA GLN A 53 -0.34 -5.17 -12.65
C GLN A 53 -1.14 -5.60 -13.89
N LEU A 54 -0.80 -5.07 -15.07
CA LEU A 54 -1.46 -5.44 -16.32
C LEU A 54 -1.08 -6.86 -16.78
N ASP A 55 0.17 -7.25 -16.60
CA ASP A 55 0.65 -8.60 -16.92
C ASP A 55 -0.03 -9.64 -16.00
N GLU A 56 -0.13 -9.36 -14.70
CA GLU A 56 -0.88 -10.16 -13.73
C GLU A 56 -2.36 -10.29 -14.14
N PHE A 57 -3.02 -9.16 -14.42
CA PHE A 57 -4.42 -9.17 -14.86
C PHE A 57 -4.63 -10.00 -16.13
N ALA A 58 -3.70 -9.91 -17.09
CA ALA A 58 -3.74 -10.69 -18.31
C ALA A 58 -3.59 -12.20 -18.04
N LEU A 59 -2.73 -12.59 -17.10
CA LEU A 59 -2.60 -13.98 -16.64
C LEU A 59 -3.88 -14.47 -15.96
N ALA A 60 -4.51 -13.63 -15.13
CA ALA A 60 -5.76 -13.98 -14.47
C ALA A 60 -6.91 -14.21 -15.46
N ILE A 61 -7.01 -13.40 -16.52
CA ILE A 61 -7.97 -13.62 -17.62
C ILE A 61 -7.76 -15.00 -18.28
N ARG A 62 -6.50 -15.43 -18.40
CA ARG A 62 -6.16 -16.75 -18.97
C ARG A 62 -6.37 -17.90 -17.99
N GLY A 63 -6.72 -17.62 -16.72
CA GLY A 63 -6.81 -18.62 -15.65
C GLY A 63 -5.44 -19.13 -15.21
N GLU A 64 -4.37 -18.37 -15.45
CA GLU A 64 -2.98 -18.73 -15.13
C GLU A 64 -2.51 -18.09 -13.82
N ALA A 65 -3.26 -17.12 -13.29
CA ALA A 65 -3.00 -16.44 -12.02
C ALA A 65 -4.32 -16.03 -11.33
N GLU A 66 -4.23 -15.64 -10.07
CA GLU A 66 -5.25 -14.86 -9.37
C GLU A 66 -4.69 -13.46 -9.15
N VAL A 67 -5.53 -12.43 -9.22
CA VAL A 67 -5.10 -11.06 -8.96
C VAL A 67 -4.83 -10.84 -7.47
N GLU A 68 -3.76 -10.13 -7.13
CA GLU A 68 -3.38 -9.77 -5.77
C GLU A 68 -4.39 -8.83 -5.11
N VAL A 69 -5.02 -7.95 -5.90
CA VAL A 69 -6.04 -7.00 -5.43
C VAL A 69 -7.34 -7.25 -6.18
N GLY A 70 -8.25 -7.98 -5.54
CA GLY A 70 -9.59 -8.28 -6.05
C GLY A 70 -10.65 -7.29 -5.56
N ILE A 71 -11.91 -7.71 -5.73
CA ILE A 71 -13.07 -6.91 -5.29
C ILE A 71 -13.10 -6.72 -3.77
N ASP A 72 -12.73 -7.75 -3.01
CA ASP A 72 -12.81 -7.70 -1.55
C ASP A 72 -11.75 -6.75 -0.97
N GLU A 73 -10.52 -6.79 -1.48
CA GLU A 73 -9.44 -5.87 -1.11
C GLU A 73 -9.82 -4.43 -1.46
N ALA A 74 -10.40 -4.20 -2.64
CA ALA A 74 -10.85 -2.88 -3.08
C ALA A 74 -11.96 -2.31 -2.19
N ILE A 75 -12.96 -3.13 -1.81
CA ILE A 75 -14.03 -2.72 -0.90
C ILE A 75 -13.46 -2.41 0.49
N ARG A 76 -12.53 -3.23 1.00
CA ARG A 76 -11.86 -2.98 2.30
C ARG A 76 -11.06 -1.68 2.29
N ALA A 77 -10.40 -1.33 1.18
CA ALA A 77 -9.70 -0.06 1.04
C ALA A 77 -10.68 1.13 1.07
N LEU A 78 -11.78 1.06 0.31
CA LEU A 78 -12.82 2.09 0.30
C LEU A 78 -13.52 2.24 1.67
N ALA A 79 -13.69 1.14 2.39
CA ALA A 79 -14.25 1.12 3.73
C ALA A 79 -13.46 1.99 4.72
N VAL A 80 -12.14 2.06 4.60
CA VAL A 80 -11.29 2.93 5.43
C VAL A 80 -11.60 4.41 5.16
N VAL A 81 -11.77 4.80 3.90
CA VAL A 81 -12.15 6.18 3.54
C VAL A 81 -13.51 6.53 4.14
N ARG A 82 -14.48 5.62 4.04
CA ARG A 82 -15.81 5.80 4.65
C ARG A 82 -15.71 5.94 6.17
N ALA A 83 -14.93 5.09 6.84
CA ALA A 83 -14.74 5.16 8.29
C ALA A 83 -14.11 6.49 8.74
N ALA A 84 -13.16 7.03 7.96
CA ALA A 84 -12.56 8.33 8.23
C ALA A 84 -13.58 9.48 8.12
N LEU A 85 -14.45 9.46 7.10
CA LEU A 85 -15.53 10.44 6.95
C LEU A 85 -16.54 10.35 8.10
N GLU A 86 -16.92 9.14 8.50
CA GLU A 86 -17.80 8.90 9.64
C GLU A 86 -17.16 9.38 10.95
N SER A 87 -15.88 9.08 11.18
CA SER A 87 -15.11 9.56 12.33
C SER A 87 -15.11 11.09 12.39
N SER A 88 -14.85 11.76 11.26
CA SER A 88 -14.89 13.23 11.15
C SER A 88 -16.26 13.79 11.55
N SER A 89 -17.34 13.18 11.05
CA SER A 89 -18.71 13.59 11.40
C SER A 89 -19.05 13.44 12.89
N ARG A 90 -18.31 12.57 13.60
CA ARG A 90 -18.45 12.30 15.04
C ARG A 90 -17.41 13.03 15.88
N GLY A 91 -16.77 14.07 15.35
CA GLY A 91 -15.76 14.84 16.08
C GLY A 91 -14.46 14.06 16.34
N GLY A 92 -14.09 13.16 15.42
CA GLY A 92 -12.85 12.38 15.51
C GLY A 92 -12.94 11.12 16.37
N GLN A 93 -14.15 10.68 16.75
CA GLN A 93 -14.33 9.41 17.45
C GLN A 93 -13.93 8.23 16.56
N ALA A 94 -13.36 7.19 17.17
CA ALA A 94 -12.99 5.96 16.48
C ALA A 94 -14.24 5.26 15.90
N VAL A 95 -14.05 4.59 14.75
CA VAL A 95 -15.08 3.79 14.07
C VAL A 95 -14.56 2.35 13.97
N GLU A 96 -15.36 1.40 14.45
CA GLU A 96 -15.03 -0.03 14.40
C GLU A 96 -15.18 -0.56 12.97
N MET A 97 -14.11 -1.15 12.43
CA MET A 97 -14.11 -1.64 11.05
C MET A 97 -14.94 -2.90 10.86
N GLY A 98 -14.97 -3.82 11.83
CA GLY A 98 -15.66 -5.11 11.70
C GLY A 98 -17.14 -5.00 11.30
N PRO A 99 -17.97 -4.23 12.04
CA PRO A 99 -19.36 -4.02 11.67
C PRO A 99 -19.55 -3.33 10.31
N LEU A 100 -18.66 -2.39 9.97
CA LEU A 100 -18.70 -1.66 8.71
C LEU A 100 -18.39 -2.58 7.52
N LEU A 101 -17.37 -3.43 7.65
CA LEU A 101 -16.98 -4.44 6.66
C LEU A 101 -18.04 -5.53 6.49
N ALA A 102 -18.61 -6.03 7.59
CA ALA A 102 -19.71 -6.99 7.56
C ALA A 102 -20.94 -6.44 6.82
N GLY A 103 -21.28 -5.15 7.01
CA GLY A 103 -22.34 -4.47 6.27
C GLY A 103 -22.06 -4.27 4.77
N LEU A 104 -20.79 -4.39 4.35
CA LEU A 104 -20.36 -4.34 2.95
C LEU A 104 -20.16 -5.73 2.33
N GLY A 105 -20.39 -6.80 3.09
CA GLY A 105 -20.24 -8.18 2.61
C GLY A 105 -18.80 -8.68 2.51
N VAL A 106 -17.82 -7.97 3.10
CA VAL A 106 -16.38 -8.29 3.04
C VAL A 106 -15.81 -8.48 4.45
N ALA A 107 -16.15 -9.59 5.10
CA ALA A 107 -15.67 -9.90 6.45
C ALA A 107 -14.18 -10.28 6.49
#